data_AF-A0A498F5K6-F1
#
_entry.id   AF-A0A498F5K6-F1
#
_cell.length_a   1.000
_cell.length_b   1.000
_cell.length_c   1.000
_cell.angle_alpha   90.00
_cell.angle_beta   90.00
_cell.angle_gamma   90.00
#
_symmetry.space_group_name_H-M   'P 1'
#
loop_
_entity.id
_entity.type
_entity.pdbx_description
1 polymer ?
#
loop_
_entity_poly.entity_id
_entity_poly.type
_entity_poly.pdbx_seq_one_letter_code
_entity_poly.pdbx_strand_id
1 'polypeptide(L)'
;MTEGAVSVLNSVVGSPFRVTRALSGLCREPDVRNVESADLRFALQQLSADDVMSEAPRSVGKIMMTLLEATEPVTQSELAERAGVTGQTIRNRSDELTETGLVQWEREPSGVKKWRVRTVLLSDSRT
;
A
#
# COMPACT_ATOMS: atom_id res chain seq x y z
N MET A 1 18.85 2.81 -0.08
CA MET A 1 17.59 2.18 -0.54
C MET A 1 17.83 0.70 -0.63
N THR A 2 17.06 -0.11 0.10
CA THR A 2 17.13 -1.57 -0.01
C THR A 2 16.43 -2.01 -1.30
N GLU A 3 16.88 -3.11 -1.93
CA GLU A 3 16.28 -3.60 -3.19
C GLU A 3 14.78 -3.88 -3.08
N GLY A 4 14.30 -4.29 -1.90
CA GLY A 4 12.88 -4.51 -1.61
C GLY A 4 12.02 -3.25 -1.73
N ALA A 5 12.53 -2.10 -1.29
CA ALA A 5 11.81 -0.83 -1.41
C ALA A 5 11.68 -0.37 -2.88
N VAL A 6 12.70 -0.64 -3.70
CA VAL A 6 12.69 -0.32 -5.14
C VAL A 6 11.69 -1.19 -5.90
N SER A 7 11.61 -2.48 -5.58
CA SER A 7 10.66 -3.41 -6.20
C SER A 7 9.20 -3.01 -5.95
N VAL A 8 8.88 -2.64 -4.70
CA VAL A 8 7.55 -2.14 -4.32
C VAL A 8 7.22 -0.82 -5.03
N LEU A 9 8.16 0.12 -5.08
CA LEU A 9 7.94 1.40 -5.76
C LEU A 9 7.73 1.22 -7.27
N ASN A 10 8.49 0.33 -7.93
CA ASN A 10 8.33 0.05 -9.35
C ASN A 10 7.02 -0.66 -9.70
N SER A 11 6.47 -1.49 -8.80
CA SER A 11 5.18 -2.16 -9.05
C SER A 11 3.98 -1.22 -8.87
N VAL A 12 4.11 -0.21 -7.99
CA VAL A 12 3.01 0.70 -7.63
C VAL A 12 3.00 1.96 -8.49
N VAL A 13 4.15 2.37 -9.02
CA VAL A 13 4.33 3.69 -9.62
C VAL A 13 4.85 3.58 -11.05
N GLY A 14 3.97 3.73 -12.04
CA GLY A 14 4.30 3.64 -13.48
C GLY A 14 5.20 4.76 -14.03
N SER A 15 5.83 5.58 -13.18
CA SER A 15 6.72 6.67 -13.60
C SER A 15 7.78 7.00 -12.54
N PRO A 16 9.07 7.12 -12.91
CA PRO A 16 10.16 7.54 -12.03
C PRO A 16 9.89 8.90 -11.34
N PHE A 17 9.20 9.83 -11.98
CA PHE A 17 8.87 11.15 -11.41
C PHE A 17 7.92 11.06 -10.22
N ARG A 18 6.95 10.14 -10.29
CA ARG A 18 6.00 9.92 -9.20
C ARG A 18 6.68 9.28 -7.98
N VAL A 19 7.69 8.44 -8.21
CA VAL A 19 8.55 7.91 -7.13
C VAL A 19 9.28 9.04 -6.43
N THR A 20 9.89 9.97 -7.19
CA THR A 20 10.58 11.14 -6.62
C THR A 20 9.63 12.03 -5.82
N ARG A 21 8.39 12.20 -6.29
CA ARG A 21 7.35 12.96 -5.57
C ARG A 21 6.96 12.29 -4.25
N ALA A 22 6.71 10.98 -4.25
CA ALA A 22 6.42 10.23 -3.03
C ALA A 22 7.58 10.34 -2.02
N LEU A 23 8.83 10.16 -2.50
CA LEU A 23 10.03 10.28 -1.66
C LEU A 23 10.27 11.70 -1.15
N SER A 24 9.87 12.74 -1.89
CA SER A 24 10.01 14.13 -1.44
C SER A 24 9.15 14.47 -0.21
N GLY A 25 8.15 13.64 0.10
CA GLY A 25 7.37 13.74 1.33
C GLY A 25 8.13 13.28 2.57
N LEU A 26 9.18 12.48 2.41
CA LEU A 26 10.08 12.12 3.51
C LEU A 26 10.87 13.37 3.89
N CYS A 27 10.68 13.86 5.11
CA CYS A 27 11.46 14.98 5.63
C CYS A 27 12.95 14.71 5.44
N ARG A 28 13.69 15.75 5.05
CA ARG A 28 15.13 15.69 4.81
C ARG A 28 15.86 15.44 6.13
N GLU A 29 16.07 14.18 6.47
CA GLU A 29 16.86 13.80 7.64
C GLU A 29 18.36 13.95 7.33
N PRO A 30 19.14 14.55 8.25
CA PRO A 30 20.57 14.79 8.04
C PRO A 30 21.42 13.51 8.12
N ASP A 31 20.87 12.42 8.69
CA ASP A 31 21.54 11.12 8.79
C ASP A 31 20.98 10.12 7.76
N VAL A 32 21.89 9.44 7.07
CA VAL A 32 21.57 8.36 6.13
C VAL A 32 21.13 7.14 6.95
N ARG A 33 19.81 7.01 7.18
CA ARG A 33 19.21 5.84 7.83
C ARG A 33 18.44 4.99 6.82
N ASN A 34 18.20 3.73 7.18
CA ASN A 34 17.39 2.82 6.38
C ASN A 34 15.93 3.32 6.36
N VAL A 35 15.30 3.28 5.18
CA VAL A 35 13.87 3.60 5.02
C VAL A 35 13.06 2.46 5.64
N GLU A 36 12.26 2.77 6.65
CA GLU A 36 11.38 1.80 7.30
C GLU A 36 10.05 1.69 6.53
N SER A 37 9.26 0.65 6.81
CA SER A 37 7.95 0.50 6.16
C SER A 37 6.94 1.57 6.58
N ALA A 38 7.11 2.20 7.74
CA ALA A 38 6.32 3.36 8.14
C ALA A 38 6.60 4.55 7.21
N ASP A 39 7.86 4.80 6.86
CA ASP A 39 8.28 5.85 5.94
C ASP A 39 7.73 5.61 4.53
N LEU A 40 7.81 4.37 4.04
CA LEU A 40 7.28 4.02 2.73
C LEU A 40 5.76 4.19 2.67
N ARG A 41 5.05 3.75 3.72
CA ARG A 41 3.60 3.94 3.83
C ARG A 41 3.25 5.44 3.84
N PHE A 42 3.99 6.23 4.60
CA PHE A 42 3.80 7.68 4.67
C PHE A 42 4.05 8.35 3.32
N ALA A 43 5.10 7.97 2.60
CA ALA A 43 5.40 8.48 1.26
C ALA A 43 4.29 8.14 0.25
N LEU A 44 3.75 6.91 0.29
CA LEU A 44 2.65 6.47 -0.58
C LEU A 44 1.33 7.18 -0.26
N GLN A 45 1.06 7.51 1.00
CA GLN A 45 -0.10 8.31 1.39
C GLN A 45 -0.10 9.73 0.78
N GLN A 46 1.04 10.23 0.31
CA GLN A 46 1.11 11.55 -0.35
C GLN A 46 0.65 11.50 -1.82
N LEU A 47 0.42 10.32 -2.37
CA LEU A 47 -0.07 10.14 -3.75
C LEU A 47 -1.60 10.21 -3.78
N SER A 48 -2.15 10.67 -4.91
CA SER A 48 -3.59 10.59 -5.14
C SER A 48 -4.01 9.14 -5.44
N ALA A 49 -5.29 8.80 -5.22
CA ALA A 49 -5.82 7.50 -5.59
C ALA A 49 -5.74 7.21 -7.11
N ASP A 50 -5.65 8.25 -7.94
CA ASP A 50 -5.48 8.12 -9.39
C ASP A 50 -3.98 7.98 -9.78
N ASP A 51 -3.05 8.33 -8.88
CA ASP A 51 -1.60 8.15 -9.07
C ASP A 51 -1.08 6.83 -8.49
N VAL A 52 -1.69 6.34 -7.40
CA VAL A 52 -1.42 5.01 -6.84
C VAL A 52 -2.02 3.95 -7.75
N MET A 53 -1.21 2.98 -8.18
CA MET A 53 -1.63 1.93 -9.11
C MET A 53 -2.18 2.53 -10.41
N SER A 54 -1.47 3.49 -11.01
CA SER A 54 -1.96 4.28 -12.16
C SER A 54 -2.32 3.46 -13.40
N GLU A 55 -1.72 2.27 -13.56
CA GLU A 55 -2.00 1.35 -14.67
C GLU A 55 -3.16 0.38 -14.37
N ALA A 56 -3.66 0.37 -13.13
CA ALA A 56 -4.77 -0.46 -12.70
C ALA A 56 -6.11 0.30 -12.80
N PRO A 57 -7.26 -0.40 -12.79
CA PRO A 57 -8.55 0.25 -12.74
C PRO A 57 -8.68 1.17 -11.52
N ARG A 58 -9.32 2.33 -11.67
CA ARG A 58 -9.50 3.34 -10.61
C ARG A 58 -9.98 2.79 -9.26
N SER A 59 -10.81 1.74 -9.28
CA SER A 59 -11.26 1.07 -8.06
C SER A 59 -10.09 0.51 -7.22
N VAL A 60 -9.03 0.02 -7.86
CA VAL A 60 -7.85 -0.54 -7.20
C VAL A 60 -7.10 0.57 -6.46
N GLY A 61 -6.84 1.70 -7.10
CA GLY A 61 -6.19 2.86 -6.47
C GLY A 61 -6.98 3.40 -5.27
N LYS A 62 -8.33 3.48 -5.38
CA LYS A 62 -9.20 3.86 -4.24
C LYS A 62 -9.11 2.88 -3.07
N ILE A 63 -9.16 1.58 -3.34
CA ILE A 63 -9.05 0.54 -2.32
C ILE A 63 -7.66 0.59 -1.66
N MET A 64 -6.60 0.75 -2.46
CA MET A 64 -5.23 0.84 -1.96
C MET A 64 -5.04 2.05 -1.05
N MET A 65 -5.50 3.25 -1.45
CA MET A 65 -5.41 4.44 -0.61
C MET A 65 -6.15 4.27 0.72
N THR A 66 -7.35 3.68 0.68
CA THR A 66 -8.12 3.38 1.89
C THR A 66 -7.36 2.45 2.84
N LEU A 67 -6.65 1.45 2.31
CA LEU A 67 -5.81 0.55 3.09
C LEU A 67 -4.56 1.26 3.61
N LEU A 68 -3.92 2.10 2.80
CA LEU A 68 -2.78 2.91 3.21
C LEU A 68 -3.15 3.86 4.34
N GLU A 69 -4.37 4.40 4.40
CA GLU A 69 -4.84 5.26 5.49
C GLU A 69 -5.24 4.48 6.75
N ALA A 70 -5.69 3.24 6.62
CA ALA A 70 -6.15 2.42 7.74
C ALA A 70 -5.02 2.06 8.72
N THR A 71 -5.11 2.52 9.97
CA THR A 71 -4.14 2.21 11.04
C THR A 71 -4.32 0.82 11.64
N GLU A 72 -5.49 0.21 11.46
CA GLU A 72 -5.86 -1.11 11.96
C GLU A 72 -6.44 -1.98 10.84
N PRO A 73 -6.45 -3.33 10.99
CA PRO A 73 -7.10 -4.20 10.03
C PRO A 73 -8.59 -3.87 9.85
N VAL A 74 -9.00 -3.62 8.61
CA VAL A 74 -10.38 -3.24 8.27
C VAL A 74 -11.15 -4.43 7.71
N THR A 75 -12.43 -4.52 8.04
CA THR A 75 -13.29 -5.57 7.47
C THR A 75 -13.54 -5.31 5.98
N GLN A 76 -13.89 -6.34 5.21
CA GLN A 76 -14.22 -6.15 3.79
C GLN A 76 -15.41 -5.20 3.57
N SER A 77 -16.42 -5.22 4.44
CA SER A 77 -17.57 -4.30 4.36
C SER A 77 -17.16 -2.85 4.61
N GLU A 78 -16.37 -2.63 5.65
CA GLU A 78 -15.84 -1.31 5.99
C GLU A 78 -14.90 -0.77 4.92
N LEU A 79 -14.05 -1.64 4.33
CA LEU A 79 -13.19 -1.27 3.23
C LEU A 79 -14.01 -0.84 2.00
N ALA A 80 -15.11 -1.55 1.69
CA ALA A 80 -16.01 -1.20 0.59
C ALA A 80 -16.66 0.17 0.81
N GLU A 81 -17.17 0.40 2.01
CA GLU A 81 -17.79 1.66 2.41
C GLU A 81 -16.81 2.83 2.31
N ARG A 82 -15.65 2.73 2.96
CA ARG A 82 -14.63 3.79 2.98
C ARG A 82 -14.07 4.09 1.59
N ALA A 83 -13.86 3.08 0.75
CA ALA A 83 -13.36 3.26 -0.61
C ALA A 83 -14.45 3.68 -1.63
N GLY A 84 -15.73 3.70 -1.23
CA GLY A 84 -16.85 4.00 -2.12
C GLY A 84 -17.00 2.98 -3.26
N VAL A 85 -16.78 1.69 -2.97
CA VAL A 85 -16.91 0.57 -3.91
C VAL A 85 -17.81 -0.52 -3.35
N THR A 86 -18.14 -1.53 -4.16
CA THR A 86 -18.92 -2.68 -3.66
C THR A 86 -18.02 -3.73 -3.04
N GLY A 87 -18.57 -4.53 -2.12
CA GLY A 87 -17.87 -5.70 -1.60
C GLY A 87 -17.43 -6.68 -2.69
N GLN A 88 -18.24 -6.83 -3.76
CA GLN A 88 -17.90 -7.67 -4.91
C GLN A 88 -16.70 -7.10 -5.70
N THR A 89 -16.59 -5.78 -5.83
CA THR A 89 -15.42 -5.13 -6.44
C THR A 89 -14.14 -5.52 -5.71
N ILE A 90 -14.15 -5.50 -4.37
CA ILE A 90 -12.99 -5.93 -3.57
C ILE A 90 -12.66 -7.41 -3.80
N ARG A 91 -13.68 -8.28 -3.91
CA ARG A 91 -13.44 -9.71 -4.21
C ARG A 91 -12.76 -9.90 -5.56
N ASN A 92 -13.29 -9.26 -6.60
CA ASN A 92 -12.77 -9.37 -7.97
C ASN A 92 -11.35 -8.81 -8.11
N ARG A 93 -10.92 -7.93 -7.19
CA ARG A 93 -9.62 -7.26 -7.21
C ARG A 93 -8.66 -7.80 -6.13
N SER A 94 -9.04 -8.89 -5.47
CA SER A 94 -8.29 -9.36 -4.30
C SER A 94 -6.87 -9.75 -4.67
N ASP A 95 -6.70 -10.47 -5.77
CA ASP A 95 -5.40 -10.98 -6.20
C ASP A 95 -4.49 -9.83 -6.63
N GLU A 96 -4.99 -8.96 -7.51
CA GLU A 96 -4.33 -7.73 -7.98
C GLU A 96 -3.84 -6.83 -6.83
N LEU A 97 -4.63 -6.72 -5.75
CA LEU A 97 -4.23 -6.00 -4.55
C LEU A 97 -3.10 -6.71 -3.80
N THR A 98 -3.22 -8.02 -3.58
CA THR A 98 -2.22 -8.79 -2.80
C THR A 98 -0.90 -9.03 -3.54
N GLU A 99 -0.92 -9.08 -4.88
CA GLU A 99 0.26 -9.25 -5.73
C GLU A 99 1.25 -8.08 -5.59
N THR A 100 0.78 -6.89 -5.18
CA THR A 100 1.65 -5.74 -4.85
C THR A 100 2.63 -6.03 -3.70
N GLY A 101 2.34 -7.04 -2.86
CA GLY A 101 3.09 -7.35 -1.66
C GLY A 101 2.91 -6.34 -0.51
N LEU A 102 2.20 -5.23 -0.75
CA LEU A 102 1.94 -4.16 0.22
C LEU A 102 0.77 -4.46 1.14
N VAL A 103 -0.23 -5.18 0.66
CA VAL A 103 -1.44 -5.47 1.41
C VAL A 103 -1.67 -6.97 1.49
N GLN A 104 -2.32 -7.38 2.57
CA GLN A 104 -2.72 -8.75 2.79
C GLN A 104 -4.10 -8.79 3.42
N TRP A 105 -4.69 -9.98 3.41
CA TRP A 105 -5.91 -10.24 4.12
C TRP A 105 -5.81 -11.54 4.91
N GLU A 106 -6.57 -11.60 5.99
CA GLU A 106 -6.74 -12.80 6.79
C GLU A 106 -8.23 -13.06 7.01
N ARG A 107 -8.57 -14.31 7.27
CA ARG A 107 -9.92 -14.69 7.68
C ARG A 107 -9.87 -14.95 9.18
N GLU A 108 -10.65 -14.19 9.92
CA GLU A 108 -10.83 -14.41 11.36
C GLU A 108 -11.57 -15.73 11.62
N PRO A 109 -11.48 -16.30 12.84
CA PRO A 109 -12.27 -17.46 13.23
C PRO A 109 -13.78 -17.28 13.03
N SER A 110 -14.27 -16.04 13.12
CA SER A 110 -15.66 -15.64 12.83
C SER A 110 -16.06 -15.79 11.35
N GLY A 111 -15.10 -16.03 10.45
CA GLY A 111 -15.28 -16.06 9.00
C GLY A 111 -15.16 -14.70 8.32
N VAL A 112 -15.00 -13.61 9.08
CA VAL A 112 -14.85 -12.25 8.55
C VAL A 112 -13.48 -12.08 7.90
N LYS A 113 -13.46 -11.54 6.67
CA LYS A 113 -12.24 -11.17 5.96
C LYS A 113 -11.77 -9.78 6.42
N LYS A 114 -10.57 -9.71 6.98
CA LYS A 114 -9.90 -8.45 7.35
C LYS A 114 -8.71 -8.17 6.46
N TRP A 115 -8.56 -6.91 6.08
CA TRP A 115 -7.52 -6.40 5.21
C TRP A 115 -6.59 -5.48 5.99
N ARG A 116 -5.30 -5.52 5.67
CA ARG A 116 -4.31 -4.61 6.24
C ARG A 116 -3.13 -4.40 5.31
N VAL A 117 -2.44 -3.28 5.49
CA VAL A 117 -1.08 -3.11 4.97
C VAL A 117 -0.16 -4.09 5.69
N ARG A 118 0.68 -4.78 4.93
CA ARG A 118 1.72 -5.64 5.47
C ARG A 118 2.76 -4.74 6.13
N THR A 119 2.93 -4.88 7.43
CA THR A 119 4.10 -4.33 8.13
C THR A 119 5.29 -5.17 7.68
N VAL A 120 5.94 -4.77 6.58
CA VAL A 120 7.17 -5.45 6.18
C VAL A 120 8.23 -5.06 7.22
N LEU A 121 8.75 -6.02 7.97
CA LEU A 121 10.05 -5.81 8.59
C LEU A 121 11.05 -5.79 7.44
N LEU A 122 11.36 -4.61 6.90
CA LEU A 122 12.50 -4.40 5.99
C LEU A 122 13.82 -4.48 6.77
N SER A 123 13.89 -5.41 7.71
CA SER A 123 15.00 -5.70 8.61
C SER A 123 15.50 -7.11 8.32
N ASP A 124 15.89 -7.37 7.08
CA ASP A 124 16.87 -8.43 6.84
C ASP A 124 17.75 -8.07 5.65
N SER A 125 18.72 -7.21 5.95
CA SER A 125 20.00 -7.21 5.27
C SER A 125 21.06 -7.04 6.35
N ARG A 126 21.20 -8.07 7.19
CA ARG A 126 22.46 -8.32 7.90
C ARG A 126 23.33 -9.15 6.97
N THR A 127 24.33 -8.52 6.39
CA THR A 127 25.60 -9.17 6.10
C THR A 127 26.64 -8.48 6.97
#